data_AF-A0AAD1C8Y3-F1
#
_entry.id   AF-A0AAD1C8Y3-F1
#
_cell.length_a   1.000
_cell.length_b   1.000
_cell.length_c   1.000
_cell.angle_alpha   90.00
_cell.angle_beta   90.00
_cell.angle_gamma   90.00
#
_symmetry.space_group_name_H-M   'P 1'
#
loop_
_entity.id
_entity.type
_entity.pdbx_description
1 polymer ?
#
loop_
_entity_poly.entity_id
_entity_poly.type
_entity_poly.pdbx_seq_one_letter_code
_entity_poly.pdbx_strand_id
1 'polypeptide(L)'
;MVKKSMQELATEVSERIQRAFGDRASDMTIYDVVDVPNHRMFSIKFKAYDYYEAHFGYELSFTDFYIVISKGIGISLPKEKYDFGSITNWDAYLKEVMAEIELRIPDEFLKAKGWL
;
A
#
# COMPACT_ATOMS: atom_id res chain seq x y z
N MET A 1 -26.13 8.70 -3.52
CA MET A 1 -24.69 8.66 -3.16
C MET A 1 -23.89 9.16 -4.35
N VAL A 2 -23.09 10.21 -4.18
CA VAL A 2 -22.11 10.61 -5.20
C VAL A 2 -21.00 9.55 -5.18
N LYS A 3 -20.72 8.94 -6.33
CA LYS A 3 -19.62 7.98 -6.47
C LYS A 3 -18.31 8.78 -6.40
N LYS A 4 -17.43 8.48 -5.43
CA LYS A 4 -16.10 9.10 -5.38
C LYS A 4 -15.35 8.84 -6.69
N SER A 5 -14.65 9.84 -7.20
CA SER A 5 -13.70 9.68 -8.29
C SER A 5 -12.53 8.76 -7.87
N MET A 6 -11.81 8.20 -8.83
CA MET A 6 -10.63 7.38 -8.52
C MET A 6 -9.50 8.21 -7.91
N GLN A 7 -9.39 9.49 -8.26
CA GLN A 7 -8.43 10.39 -7.62
C GLN A 7 -8.76 10.62 -6.14
N GLU A 8 -10.04 10.82 -5.79
CA GLU A 8 -10.47 10.98 -4.39
C GLU A 8 -10.25 9.70 -3.58
N LEU A 9 -10.56 8.54 -4.16
CA LEU A 9 -10.33 7.25 -3.50
C LEU A 9 -8.82 6.97 -3.29
N ALA A 10 -8.00 7.22 -4.31
CA ALA A 10 -6.55 7.09 -4.22
C ALA A 10 -5.98 8.01 -3.14
N THR A 11 -6.45 9.25 -3.06
CA THR A 11 -6.04 10.22 -2.03
C THR A 11 -6.39 9.71 -0.64
N GLU A 12 -7.62 9.23 -0.42
CA GLU A 12 -8.04 8.67 0.86
C GLU A 12 -7.21 7.46 1.28
N VAL A 13 -6.90 6.55 0.36
CA VAL A 13 -6.05 5.39 0.65
C VAL A 13 -4.62 5.83 0.96
N SER A 14 -4.08 6.78 0.20
CA SER A 14 -2.74 7.33 0.44
C SER A 14 -2.61 7.93 1.85
N GLU A 15 -3.62 8.67 2.30
CA GLU A 15 -3.65 9.22 3.65
C GLU A 15 -3.75 8.14 4.73
N ARG A 16 -4.49 7.06 4.48
CA ARG A 16 -4.55 5.90 5.40
C ARG A 16 -3.18 5.23 5.53
N ILE A 17 -2.51 4.99 4.41
CA ILE A 17 -1.15 4.44 4.38
C ILE A 17 -0.18 5.37 5.13
N GLN A 18 -0.19 6.68 4.82
CA GLN A 18 0.69 7.64 5.46
C GLN A 18 0.47 7.73 6.97
N ARG A 19 -0.79 7.70 7.44
CA ARG A 19 -1.12 7.69 8.87
C ARG A 19 -0.64 6.42 9.56
N ALA A 20 -0.79 5.25 8.93
CA ALA A 20 -0.40 3.97 9.51
C ALA A 20 1.13 3.80 9.56
N PHE A 21 1.84 4.11 8.47
CA PHE A 21 3.28 3.96 8.36
C PHE A 21 4.05 5.09 9.06
N GLY A 22 3.48 6.29 9.16
CA GLY A 22 4.13 7.44 9.78
C GLY A 22 5.44 7.79 9.07
N ASP A 23 6.53 7.86 9.83
CA ASP A 23 7.89 8.13 9.35
C ASP A 23 8.53 6.95 8.58
N ARG A 24 7.88 5.77 8.56
CA ARG A 24 8.31 4.59 7.80
C ARG A 24 7.85 4.62 6.34
N ALA A 25 7.14 5.67 5.89
CA ALA A 25 6.75 5.85 4.50
C ALA A 25 7.26 7.19 3.96
N SER A 26 7.95 7.16 2.83
CA SER A 26 8.43 8.33 2.09
C SER A 26 8.15 8.20 0.59
N ASP A 27 8.33 9.28 -0.17
CA ASP A 27 8.19 9.31 -1.63
C ASP A 27 6.83 8.80 -2.17
N MET A 28 5.76 9.04 -1.41
CA MET A 28 4.41 8.58 -1.75
C MET A 28 3.90 9.25 -3.03
N THR A 29 3.52 8.44 -4.01
CA THR A 29 3.08 8.88 -5.34
C THR A 29 1.84 8.10 -5.77
N ILE A 30 0.77 8.82 -6.11
CA ILE A 30 -0.40 8.27 -6.79
C ILE A 30 -0.13 8.28 -8.30
N TYR A 31 -0.40 7.17 -8.99
CA TYR A 31 -0.21 7.04 -10.43
C TYR A 31 -1.23 6.08 -11.06
N ASP A 32 -1.25 6.00 -12.39
CA ASP A 32 -2.16 5.14 -13.18
C ASP A 32 -3.65 5.29 -12.80
N VAL A 33 -4.08 6.52 -12.53
CA VAL A 33 -5.47 6.82 -12.19
C VAL A 33 -6.33 6.81 -13.46
N VAL A 34 -7.27 5.87 -13.52
CA VAL A 34 -8.25 5.74 -14.61
C VAL A 34 -9.64 5.73 -14.02
N ASP A 35 -10.51 6.63 -14.49
CA ASP A 35 -11.90 6.75 -14.01
C ASP A 35 -12.88 6.82 -15.19
N VAL A 36 -13.05 5.69 -15.88
CA VAL A 36 -13.99 5.56 -17.00
C VAL A 36 -14.99 4.43 -16.73
N PRO A 37 -16.14 4.39 -17.44
CA PRO A 37 -17.08 3.28 -17.31
C PRO A 37 -16.39 1.92 -17.55
N ASN A 38 -16.67 0.94 -16.69
CA ASN A 38 -16.13 -0.42 -16.73
C ASN A 38 -14.60 -0.57 -16.59
N HIS A 39 -13.85 0.51 -16.36
CA HIS A 39 -12.42 0.44 -16.08
C HIS A 39 -12.06 1.55 -15.09
N ARG A 40 -11.90 1.14 -13.83
CA ARG A 40 -11.57 2.04 -12.72
C ARG A 40 -10.40 1.45 -11.96
N MET A 41 -9.29 2.18 -11.97
CA MET A 41 -8.06 1.77 -11.30
C MET A 41 -7.28 2.97 -10.78
N PHE A 42 -6.44 2.71 -9.81
CA PHE A 42 -5.34 3.58 -9.43
C PHE A 42 -4.25 2.75 -8.79
N SER A 43 -3.04 3.28 -8.78
CA SER A 43 -1.92 2.72 -8.04
C SER A 43 -1.28 3.77 -7.14
N ILE A 44 -0.69 3.32 -6.06
CA ILE A 44 0.11 4.12 -5.13
C ILE A 44 1.44 3.41 -4.99
N LYS A 45 2.54 4.15 -5.10
CA LYS A 45 3.87 3.67 -4.73
C LYS A 45 4.49 4.57 -3.68
N PHE A 46 5.32 3.99 -2.83
CA PHE A 46 6.07 4.72 -1.80
C PHE A 46 7.27 3.88 -1.36
N LYS A 47 8.23 4.53 -0.72
CA LYS A 47 9.37 3.87 -0.09
C LYS A 47 9.00 3.48 1.34
N ALA A 48 8.96 2.18 1.61
CA ALA A 48 8.64 1.61 2.91
C ALA A 48 9.94 1.32 3.69
N TYR A 49 10.01 1.83 4.93
CA TYR A 49 11.11 1.67 5.88
C TYR A 49 12.48 2.05 5.28
N ASP A 50 12.53 3.05 4.38
CA ASP A 50 13.74 3.40 3.64
C ASP A 50 14.43 2.23 2.89
N TYR A 51 13.74 1.10 2.72
CA TYR A 51 14.34 -0.17 2.32
C TYR A 51 13.69 -0.74 1.06
N TYR A 52 12.37 -0.89 1.04
CA TYR A 52 11.62 -1.42 -0.09
C TYR A 52 10.85 -0.33 -0.83
N GLU A 53 10.73 -0.46 -2.16
CA GLU A 53 9.65 0.18 -2.89
C GLU A 53 8.39 -0.68 -2.69
N ALA A 54 7.33 -0.07 -2.18
CA ALA A 54 6.06 -0.70 -1.89
C ALA A 54 4.95 -0.11 -2.77
N HIS A 55 4.00 -0.95 -3.14
CA HIS A 55 2.91 -0.61 -4.03
C HIS A 55 1.58 -1.06 -3.46
N PHE A 56 0.57 -0.23 -3.65
CA PHE A 56 -0.84 -0.57 -3.47
C PHE A 56 -1.54 -0.37 -4.81
N GLY A 57 -2.22 -1.40 -5.29
CA GLY A 57 -3.01 -1.34 -6.52
C GLY A 57 -4.49 -1.54 -6.22
N TYR A 58 -5.35 -0.77 -6.89
CA TYR A 58 -6.80 -0.98 -6.92
C TYR A 58 -7.24 -1.13 -8.38
N GLU A 59 -7.97 -2.20 -8.69
CA GLU A 59 -8.57 -2.42 -10.00
C GLU A 59 -9.86 -3.25 -9.87
N LEU A 60 -10.97 -2.76 -10.45
CA LEU A 60 -12.24 -3.49 -10.54
C LEU A 60 -12.72 -4.11 -9.21
N SER A 61 -12.57 -3.36 -8.11
CA SER A 61 -12.83 -3.74 -6.70
C SER A 61 -11.75 -4.58 -6.02
N PHE A 62 -10.81 -5.19 -6.74
CA PHE A 62 -9.72 -5.91 -6.13
C PHE A 62 -8.59 -4.96 -5.71
N THR A 63 -7.90 -5.36 -4.66
CA THR A 63 -6.72 -4.65 -4.17
C THR A 63 -5.61 -5.62 -3.80
N ASP A 64 -4.37 -5.16 -3.99
CA ASP A 64 -3.17 -5.86 -3.56
C ASP A 64 -2.14 -4.88 -3.01
N PHE A 65 -1.32 -5.36 -2.07
CA PHE A 65 -0.17 -4.66 -1.52
C PHE A 65 1.07 -5.51 -1.76
N TYR A 66 2.09 -4.96 -2.40
CA TYR A 66 3.31 -5.72 -2.65
C TYR A 66 4.56 -4.86 -2.46
N ILE A 67 5.67 -5.53 -2.17
CA ILE A 67 7.01 -4.92 -2.21
C ILE A 67 7.77 -5.39 -3.43
N VAL A 68 8.62 -4.54 -3.97
CA VAL A 68 9.54 -4.86 -5.05
C VAL A 68 10.82 -5.44 -4.45
N ILE A 69 11.17 -6.67 -4.83
CA ILE A 69 12.40 -7.34 -4.38
C ILE A 69 13.51 -7.34 -5.42
N SER A 70 13.16 -7.21 -6.70
CA SER A 70 14.09 -6.96 -7.80
C SER A 70 13.34 -6.44 -9.02
N LYS A 71 14.06 -6.11 -10.10
CA LYS A 71 13.46 -5.54 -11.32
C LYS A 71 12.39 -6.48 -11.89
N GLY A 72 11.14 -6.04 -11.83
CA GLY A 72 9.98 -6.79 -12.34
C GLY A 72 9.52 -7.94 -11.43
N ILE A 73 10.07 -8.07 -10.22
CA ILE A 73 9.67 -9.11 -9.26
C ILE A 73 9.20 -8.43 -7.97
N GLY A 74 7.94 -8.66 -7.63
CA GLY A 74 7.34 -8.24 -6.37
C GLY A 74 6.81 -9.43 -5.56
N ILE A 75 6.66 -9.21 -4.25
CA ILE A 75 6.02 -10.14 -3.33
C ILE A 75 4.74 -9.48 -2.80
N SER A 76 3.58 -10.08 -3.10
CA SER A 76 2.32 -9.72 -2.45
C SER A 76 2.40 -10.03 -0.96
N LEU A 77 2.03 -9.06 -0.13
CA LEU A 77 2.09 -9.13 1.32
C LEU A 77 0.82 -9.71 1.94
N PRO A 78 -0.39 -9.35 1.47
CA PRO A 78 -1.61 -9.97 1.97
C PRO A 78 -1.65 -11.46 1.63
N LYS A 79 -2.17 -12.29 2.54
CA LYS A 79 -2.22 -13.75 2.37
C LYS A 79 -3.20 -14.20 1.29
N GLU A 80 -4.18 -13.37 0.98
CA GLU A 80 -5.21 -13.60 -0.03
C GLU A 80 -5.54 -12.30 -0.77
N LYS A 81 -6.21 -12.42 -1.92
CA LYS A 81 -6.69 -11.24 -2.64
C LYS A 81 -7.85 -10.61 -1.87
N TYR A 82 -7.75 -9.31 -1.60
CA TYR A 82 -8.83 -8.57 -0.94
C TYR A 82 -9.72 -7.92 -1.98
N ASP A 83 -11.03 -8.02 -1.77
CA ASP A 83 -11.95 -7.03 -2.30
C ASP A 83 -11.82 -5.77 -1.44
N PHE A 84 -11.64 -4.61 -2.07
CA PHE A 84 -11.47 -3.33 -1.39
C PHE A 84 -12.59 -3.04 -0.40
N GLY A 85 -13.83 -3.42 -0.73
CA GLY A 85 -15.01 -3.26 0.12
C GLY A 85 -15.05 -4.21 1.30
N SER A 86 -14.30 -5.32 1.29
CA SER A 86 -14.22 -6.25 2.42
C SER A 86 -13.23 -5.79 3.51
N ILE A 87 -12.37 -4.81 3.20
CA ILE A 87 -11.46 -4.20 4.19
C ILE A 87 -12.25 -3.24 5.09
N THR A 88 -12.83 -3.81 6.14
CA THR A 88 -13.61 -3.08 7.14
C THR A 88 -12.75 -2.42 8.21
N ASN A 89 -11.59 -3.04 8.54
CA ASN A 89 -10.63 -2.51 9.50
C ASN A 89 -9.28 -2.24 8.82
N TRP A 90 -9.10 -1.02 8.34
CA TRP A 90 -7.89 -0.60 7.63
C TRP A 90 -6.66 -0.55 8.53
N ASP A 91 -6.82 -0.21 9.81
CA ASP A 91 -5.68 -0.14 10.74
C ASP A 91 -5.11 -1.53 11.00
N ALA A 92 -5.96 -2.56 11.14
CA ALA A 92 -5.52 -3.94 11.27
C ALA A 92 -4.85 -4.44 9.98
N TYR A 93 -5.48 -4.20 8.82
CA TYR A 93 -4.93 -4.57 7.52
C TYR A 93 -3.54 -3.98 7.27
N LEU A 94 -3.37 -2.68 7.51
CA LEU A 94 -2.08 -2.01 7.31
C LEU A 94 -1.03 -2.45 8.34
N LYS A 95 -1.42 -2.76 9.58
CA LYS A 95 -0.50 -3.34 10.57
C LYS A 95 0.02 -4.72 10.17
N GLU A 96 -0.81 -5.57 9.58
CA GLU A 96 -0.38 -6.87 9.05
C GLU A 96 0.61 -6.70 7.89
N VAL A 97 0.30 -5.78 6.96
CA VAL A 97 1.22 -5.41 5.87
C VAL A 97 2.56 -4.91 6.41
N MET A 98 2.55 -4.02 7.41
CA MET A 98 3.76 -3.51 8.05
C MET A 98 4.58 -4.63 8.70
N ALA A 99 3.93 -5.54 9.45
CA ALA A 99 4.61 -6.67 10.08
C ALA A 99 5.28 -7.61 9.04
N GLU A 100 4.63 -7.86 7.90
CA GLU A 100 5.23 -8.63 6.81
C GLU A 100 6.46 -7.93 6.21
N ILE A 101 6.44 -6.60 6.07
CA ILE A 101 7.60 -5.85 5.61
C ILE A 101 8.74 -5.92 6.63
N GLU A 102 8.44 -5.72 7.92
CA GLU A 102 9.41 -5.76 9.01
C GLU A 102 10.13 -7.11 9.10
N LEU A 103 9.41 -8.23 8.92
CA LEU A 103 10.00 -9.59 8.89
C LEU A 103 11.04 -9.80 7.78
N ARG A 104 11.06 -8.92 6.77
CA ARG A 104 11.96 -9.00 5.60
C ARG A 104 13.10 -8.00 5.66
N ILE A 105 13.11 -7.12 6.67
CA ILE A 105 14.17 -6.14 6.91
C ILE A 105 15.05 -6.64 8.06
N PRO A 106 16.38 -6.54 7.97
CA PRO A 106 17.25 -6.91 9.09
C PRO A 106 16.91 -6.12 10.37
N ASP A 107 16.75 -6.81 11.51
CA ASP A 107 16.49 -6.19 12.81
C ASP A 107 17.47 -5.06 13.15
N GLU A 108 18.75 -5.22 12.82
CA GLU A 108 19.78 -4.20 13.08
C GLU A 108 19.49 -2.88 12.34
N PHE A 109 18.96 -2.97 11.12
CA PHE A 109 18.57 -1.80 10.34
C PHE A 109 17.35 -1.10 10.97
N LEU A 110 16.34 -1.87 11.37
CA LEU A 110 15.15 -1.32 12.04
C LEU A 110 15.50 -0.66 13.38
N LYS A 111 16.36 -1.29 14.19
CA LYS A 111 16.85 -0.74 15.46
C LYS A 111 17.65 0.55 15.27
N ALA A 112 18.52 0.60 14.26
CA ALA A 112 19.31 1.81 13.96
C ALA A 112 18.43 3.02 13.58
N LYS A 113 17.23 2.77 13.04
CA LYS A 113 16.22 3.77 12.71
C LYS A 113 15.22 4.06 13.84
N GLY A 114 15.22 3.27 14.92
CA GLY A 114 14.26 3.38 16.03
C GLY A 114 12.87 2.83 15.70
N TRP A 115 12.78 1.91 14.74
CA TRP A 115 11.51 1.33 14.29
C TRP A 115 11.17 -0.02 14.93
N LEU A 116 12.12 -0.65 15.62
CA LEU A 116 11.99 -1.90 16.37
C LEU A 116 12.46 -1.73 17.82
#